data_AF-A0A847B5P7-F1
#
_entry.id   AF-A0A847B5P7-F1
#
_cell.length_a   1.000
_cell.length_b   1.000
_cell.length_c   1.000
_cell.angle_alpha   90.00
_cell.angle_beta   90.00
_cell.angle_gamma   90.00
#
_symmetry.space_group_name_H-M   'P 1'
#
loop_
_entity.id
_entity.type
_entity.pdbx_description
1 polymer ?
#
loop_
_entity_poly.entity_id
_entity_poly.type
_entity_poly.pdbx_seq_one_letter_code
_entity_poly.pdbx_strand_id
1 'polypeptide(L)'
;MTKKDKKDKKILKMWTDFKAFINRGNAFMLAVGVVIGGAFNSIETSFVNMLLSIATWPVPGGLKGFITVLPALTPAQRGASFNIDGQTVNLQAFSMAEVNERVIQFAKQQGVTLTVTDTEFIGWKESLLKLYDQHGTTYTSKGSAIIDWGGLLTAIISFIIVAFVLFMIVKVISAAAEKKAALESKALV
;
A
#
# COMPACT_ATOMS: atom_id res chain seq x y z
N MET A 1 -52.83 -6.97 21.17
CA MET A 1 -51.49 -6.48 20.75
C MET A 1 -51.11 -7.16 19.46
N THR A 2 -50.97 -6.38 18.39
CA THR A 2 -50.65 -6.90 17.06
C THR A 2 -49.19 -7.37 16.99
N LYS A 3 -48.83 -8.25 16.04
CA LYS A 3 -47.42 -8.69 15.86
C LYS A 3 -46.47 -7.50 15.62
N LYS A 4 -46.99 -6.39 15.09
CA LYS A 4 -46.27 -5.13 14.86
C LYS A 4 -45.88 -4.45 16.18
N ASP A 5 -46.82 -4.31 17.12
CA ASP A 5 -46.57 -3.68 18.44
C ASP A 5 -45.48 -4.39 19.25
N LYS A 6 -45.42 -5.73 19.19
CA LYS A 6 -44.38 -6.51 19.87
C LYS A 6 -42.99 -6.32 19.25
N LYS A 7 -42.92 -6.18 17.93
CA LYS A 7 -41.66 -5.94 17.20
C LYS A 7 -41.12 -4.55 17.55
N ASP A 8 -41.98 -3.53 17.53
CA ASP A 8 -41.61 -2.14 17.80
C ASP A 8 -41.15 -1.96 19.26
N LYS A 9 -41.83 -2.61 20.22
CA LYS A 9 -41.42 -2.60 21.64
C LYS A 9 -40.07 -3.31 21.87
N LYS A 10 -39.78 -4.37 21.11
CA LYS A 10 -38.49 -5.08 21.16
C LYS A 10 -37.36 -4.22 20.58
N ILE A 11 -37.61 -3.48 19.50
CA ILE A 11 -36.66 -2.53 18.91
C ILE A 11 -36.39 -1.37 19.86
N LEU A 12 -37.43 -0.79 20.49
CA LEU A 12 -37.26 0.26 21.50
C LEU A 12 -36.43 -0.23 22.71
N LYS A 13 -36.66 -1.48 23.13
CA LYS A 13 -35.89 -2.09 24.23
C LYS A 13 -34.42 -2.25 23.83
N MET A 14 -34.12 -2.74 22.64
CA MET A 14 -32.73 -2.82 22.13
C MET A 14 -32.04 -1.46 22.08
N TRP A 15 -32.70 -0.41 21.60
CA TRP A 15 -32.14 0.94 21.56
C TRP A 15 -31.86 1.50 22.96
N THR A 16 -32.76 1.24 23.92
CA THR A 16 -32.57 1.64 25.31
C THR A 16 -31.40 0.89 25.95
N ASP A 17 -31.31 -0.42 25.74
CA ASP A 17 -30.22 -1.27 26.23
C ASP A 17 -28.88 -0.87 25.58
N PHE A 18 -28.89 -0.49 24.30
CA PHE A 18 -27.72 0.01 23.57
C PHE A 18 -27.24 1.37 24.10
N LYS A 19 -28.16 2.32 24.33
CA LYS A 19 -27.82 3.62 24.93
C LYS A 19 -27.26 3.43 26.35
N ALA A 20 -27.86 2.53 27.14
CA ALA A 20 -27.37 2.17 28.46
C ALA A 20 -26.00 1.47 28.38
N PHE A 21 -25.72 0.70 27.33
CA PHE A 21 -24.43 0.06 27.10
C PHE A 21 -23.33 1.07 26.73
N ILE A 22 -23.58 1.98 25.79
CA ILE A 22 -22.60 3.02 25.41
C ILE A 22 -22.31 3.97 26.57
N ASN A 23 -23.35 4.31 27.34
CA ASN A 23 -23.21 5.16 28.52
C ASN A 23 -22.64 4.41 29.74
N ARG A 24 -22.47 3.08 29.67
CA ARG A 24 -21.86 2.30 30.75
C ARG A 24 -20.34 2.32 30.60
N GLY A 25 -19.70 3.05 31.51
CA GLY A 25 -18.25 3.05 31.68
C GLY A 25 -17.50 3.77 30.56
N ASN A 26 -16.30 3.28 30.24
CA ASN A 26 -15.34 3.91 29.32
C ASN A 26 -15.47 3.42 27.86
N ALA A 27 -16.49 2.60 27.54
CA ALA A 27 -16.62 1.94 26.24
C ALA A 27 -16.75 2.94 25.08
N PHE A 28 -17.47 4.05 25.30
CA PHE A 28 -17.60 5.11 24.30
C PHE A 28 -16.25 5.75 23.96
N MET A 29 -15.42 6.09 24.95
CA MET A 29 -14.11 6.70 24.72
C MET A 29 -13.14 5.74 24.02
N LEU A 30 -13.18 4.46 24.38
CA LEU A 30 -12.39 3.43 23.68
C LEU A 30 -12.81 3.31 22.22
N ALA A 31 -14.12 3.29 21.93
CA ALA A 31 -14.64 3.23 20.57
C ALA A 31 -14.22 4.46 19.74
N VAL A 32 -14.32 5.66 20.32
CA VAL A 32 -13.89 6.90 19.66
C VAL A 32 -12.39 6.88 19.37
N GLY A 33 -11.56 6.41 20.30
CA GLY A 33 -10.11 6.29 20.11
C GLY A 33 -9.73 5.39 18.95
N VAL A 34 -10.40 4.24 18.80
CA VAL A 34 -10.16 3.30 17.67
C VAL A 34 -10.58 3.91 16.33
N VAL A 35 -11.74 4.57 16.28
CA VAL A 35 -12.24 5.21 15.05
C VAL A 35 -11.35 6.36 14.61
N ILE A 36 -10.92 7.22 15.56
CA ILE A 36 -10.00 8.32 15.26
C ILE A 36 -8.63 7.77 14.83
N GLY A 37 -8.12 6.72 15.49
CA GLY A 37 -6.84 6.10 15.13
C GLY A 37 -6.84 5.53 13.70
N GLY A 38 -7.92 4.84 13.30
CA GLY A 38 -8.06 4.33 11.93
C GLY A 38 -8.18 5.42 10.87
N ALA A 39 -8.96 6.47 11.17
CA ALA A 39 -9.10 7.63 10.28
C ALA A 39 -7.78 8.42 10.14
N PHE A 40 -7.06 8.60 11.25
CA PHE A 40 -5.78 9.30 11.29
C PHE A 40 -4.71 8.60 10.44
N ASN A 41 -4.63 7.26 10.52
CA ASN A 41 -3.73 6.46 9.68
C ASN A 41 -4.00 6.64 8.17
N SER A 42 -5.26 6.87 7.79
CA SER A 42 -5.62 7.11 6.39
C SER A 42 -5.18 8.49 5.91
N ILE A 43 -5.26 9.49 6.79
CA ILE A 43 -4.80 10.87 6.53
C ILE A 43 -3.27 10.92 6.45
N GLU A 44 -2.58 10.30 7.41
CA GLU A 44 -1.12 10.26 7.42
C GLU A 44 -0.59 9.52 6.17
N THR A 45 -1.19 8.38 5.80
CA THR A 45 -0.81 7.63 4.60
C THR A 45 -1.00 8.47 3.33
N SER A 46 -2.12 9.19 3.21
CA SER A 46 -2.39 10.04 2.04
C SER A 46 -1.40 11.21 1.93
N PHE A 47 -1.07 11.83 3.06
CA PHE A 47 -0.11 12.93 3.13
C PHE A 47 1.31 12.45 2.85
N VAL A 48 1.71 11.30 3.40
CA VAL A 48 2.99 10.64 3.12
C VAL A 48 3.10 10.30 1.64
N ASN A 49 2.05 9.73 1.03
CA ASN A 49 2.06 9.41 -0.41
C ASN A 49 2.22 10.66 -1.28
N MET A 50 1.58 11.78 -0.91
CA MET A 50 1.74 13.07 -1.60
C MET A 50 3.15 13.64 -1.45
N LEU A 51 3.76 13.53 -0.27
CA LEU A 51 5.13 14.01 -0.07
C LEU A 51 6.18 13.10 -0.70
N LEU A 52 5.99 11.78 -0.65
CA LEU A 52 6.82 10.82 -1.34
C LEU A 52 6.78 11.04 -2.84
N SER A 53 5.61 11.26 -3.44
CA SER A 53 5.52 11.49 -4.89
C SER A 53 6.30 12.74 -5.33
N ILE A 54 6.29 13.81 -4.54
CA ILE A 54 7.10 15.01 -4.77
C ILE A 54 8.60 14.72 -4.57
N ALA A 55 8.96 14.07 -3.47
CA ALA A 55 10.36 13.76 -3.14
C ALA A 55 11.00 12.78 -4.14
N THR A 56 10.20 11.88 -4.73
CA THR A 56 10.67 10.87 -5.69
C THR A 56 10.45 11.28 -7.14
N TRP A 57 9.86 12.45 -7.41
CA TRP A 57 9.69 13.00 -8.76
C TRP A 57 10.93 12.94 -9.65
N PRO A 58 12.15 13.25 -9.16
CA PRO A 58 13.36 13.19 -9.99
C PRO A 58 13.87 11.76 -10.25
N VAL A 59 13.24 10.72 -9.70
CA VAL A 59 13.64 9.32 -9.86
C VAL A 59 12.64 8.61 -10.78
N PRO A 60 12.96 8.41 -12.08
CA PRO A 60 12.11 7.62 -12.98
C PRO A 60 11.98 6.18 -12.45
N GLY A 61 10.76 5.73 -12.17
CA GLY A 61 10.48 4.41 -11.59
C GLY A 61 10.33 4.39 -10.06
N GLY A 62 10.51 5.53 -9.40
CA GLY A 62 10.37 5.70 -7.95
C GLY A 62 11.43 4.94 -7.15
N LEU A 63 11.44 5.14 -5.84
CA LEU A 63 12.44 4.50 -4.96
C LEU A 63 12.31 2.97 -4.98
N LYS A 64 11.10 2.43 -5.16
CA LYS A 64 10.81 0.99 -5.12
C LYS A 64 11.51 0.15 -6.20
N GLY A 65 12.05 0.79 -7.25
CA GLY A 65 12.86 0.10 -8.27
C GLY A 65 14.30 -0.16 -7.84
N PHE A 66 14.77 0.48 -6.77
CA PHE A 66 16.12 0.26 -6.24
C PHE A 66 16.18 -1.04 -5.43
N ILE A 67 16.32 -2.12 -6.17
CA ILE A 67 16.47 -3.45 -5.60
C ILE A 67 17.77 -4.08 -6.07
N THR A 68 18.41 -4.84 -5.19
CA THR A 68 19.51 -5.72 -5.57
C THR A 68 19.01 -7.15 -5.50
N VAL A 69 18.95 -7.81 -6.65
CA VAL A 69 18.56 -9.21 -6.72
C VAL A 69 19.80 -10.06 -6.48
N LEU A 70 19.75 -10.90 -5.45
CA LEU A 70 20.84 -11.81 -5.13
C LEU A 70 20.84 -12.96 -6.15
N PRO A 71 22.03 -13.50 -6.49
CA PRO A 71 22.11 -14.63 -7.40
C PRO A 71 21.25 -15.78 -6.88
N ALA A 72 20.53 -16.43 -7.78
CA ALA A 72 19.66 -17.55 -7.41
C ALA A 72 20.48 -18.75 -6.90
N LEU A 73 20.24 -19.16 -5.65
CA LEU A 73 20.75 -20.40 -5.09
C LEU A 73 19.80 -21.59 -5.35
N THR A 74 18.50 -21.32 -5.55
CA THR A 74 17.48 -22.36 -5.75
C THR A 74 16.82 -22.29 -7.14
N PRO A 75 16.27 -23.40 -7.66
CA PRO A 75 15.48 -23.37 -8.90
C PRO A 75 14.28 -22.42 -8.83
N ALA A 76 13.68 -22.25 -7.66
CA ALA A 76 12.57 -21.32 -7.44
C ALA A 76 12.98 -19.85 -7.54
N GLN A 77 14.24 -19.53 -7.23
CA GLN A 77 14.82 -18.18 -7.35
C GLN A 77 15.19 -17.83 -8.80
N ARG A 78 15.45 -18.83 -9.65
CA ARG A 78 15.90 -18.63 -11.04
C ARG A 78 14.79 -18.13 -11.97
N GLY A 79 13.52 -18.22 -11.56
CA GLY A 79 12.40 -17.87 -12.42
C GLY A 79 12.28 -18.80 -13.62
N ALA A 80 11.62 -18.31 -14.68
CA ALA A 80 11.49 -19.07 -15.92
C ALA A 80 12.86 -19.21 -16.61
N SER A 81 13.21 -20.41 -17.06
CA SER A 81 14.51 -20.71 -17.68
C SER A 81 14.38 -20.89 -19.18
N PHE A 82 15.04 -20.01 -19.93
CA PHE A 82 14.99 -19.95 -21.39
C PHE A 82 16.23 -20.59 -22.03
N ASN A 83 16.08 -21.52 -22.96
CA ASN A 83 17.20 -21.95 -23.80
C ASN A 83 17.24 -21.06 -25.04
N ILE A 84 18.26 -20.22 -25.13
CA ILE A 84 18.53 -19.35 -26.29
C ILE A 84 19.90 -19.76 -26.83
N ASP A 85 19.95 -20.24 -28.08
CA ASP A 85 21.18 -20.59 -28.79
C ASP A 85 22.14 -21.52 -28.01
N GLY A 86 21.58 -22.49 -27.27
CA GLY A 86 22.36 -23.45 -26.46
C GLY A 86 22.81 -22.94 -25.09
N GLN A 87 22.44 -21.71 -24.71
CA GLN A 87 22.65 -21.17 -23.36
C GLN A 87 21.33 -21.08 -22.58
N THR A 88 21.32 -21.57 -21.35
CA THR A 88 20.19 -21.44 -20.44
C THR A 88 20.24 -20.08 -19.74
N VAL A 89 19.35 -19.17 -20.15
CA VAL A 89 19.15 -17.85 -19.55
C VAL A 89 18.06 -17.95 -18.49
N ASN A 90 18.41 -17.67 -17.23
CA ASN A 90 17.45 -17.63 -16.13
C ASN A 90 16.82 -16.24 -16.09
N LEU A 91 15.51 -16.18 -16.14
CA LEU A 91 14.77 -14.92 -16.04
C LEU A 91 14.48 -14.63 -14.57
N GLN A 92 15.55 -14.44 -13.78
CA GLN A 92 15.42 -14.14 -12.36
C GLN A 92 14.86 -12.73 -12.13
N ALA A 93 15.32 -11.76 -12.92
CA ALA A 93 14.85 -10.39 -12.91
C ALA A 93 14.89 -9.77 -14.31
N PHE A 94 13.92 -8.92 -14.63
CA PHE A 94 13.85 -8.19 -15.91
C PHE A 94 13.07 -6.89 -15.74
N SER A 95 13.36 -5.88 -16.56
CA SER A 95 12.67 -4.59 -16.50
C SER A 95 11.33 -4.59 -17.23
N MET A 96 10.49 -3.61 -16.93
CA MET A 96 9.17 -3.43 -17.52
C MET A 96 9.23 -3.15 -19.03
N ALA A 97 10.33 -2.55 -19.50
CA ALA A 97 10.60 -2.35 -20.92
C ALA A 97 10.82 -3.67 -21.66
N GLU A 98 11.41 -4.66 -20.98
CA GLU A 98 11.72 -5.97 -21.55
C GLU A 98 10.53 -6.94 -21.50
N VAL A 99 9.44 -6.61 -20.80
CA VAL A 99 8.28 -7.51 -20.61
C VAL A 99 7.79 -8.08 -21.92
N ASN A 100 7.66 -7.26 -22.95
CA ASN A 100 7.11 -7.71 -24.23
C ASN A 100 8.04 -8.74 -24.91
N GLU A 101 9.36 -8.53 -24.84
CA GLU A 101 10.34 -9.46 -25.36
C GLU A 101 10.38 -10.75 -24.55
N ARG A 102 10.28 -10.67 -23.22
CA ARG A 102 10.23 -11.84 -22.34
C ARG A 102 8.99 -12.69 -22.54
N VAL A 103 7.84 -12.07 -22.79
CA VAL A 103 6.59 -12.77 -23.11
C VAL A 103 6.70 -13.50 -24.44
N ILE A 104 7.28 -12.87 -25.46
CA ILE A 104 7.52 -13.52 -26.76
C ILE A 104 8.49 -14.71 -26.61
N GLN A 105 9.57 -14.56 -25.82
CA GLN A 105 10.50 -15.66 -25.53
C GLN A 105 9.82 -16.80 -24.77
N PHE A 106 8.92 -16.48 -23.84
CA PHE A 106 8.17 -17.47 -23.08
C PHE A 106 7.16 -18.24 -23.91
N ALA A 107 6.44 -17.57 -24.79
CA ALA A 107 5.57 -18.24 -25.75
C ALA A 107 6.37 -19.15 -26.71
N LYS A 108 7.52 -18.68 -27.21
CA LYS A 108 8.37 -19.47 -28.13
C LYS A 108 8.86 -20.76 -27.50
N GLN A 109 9.21 -20.75 -26.21
CA GLN A 109 9.61 -21.98 -25.51
C GLN A 109 8.50 -23.02 -25.37
N GLN A 110 7.25 -22.57 -25.34
CA GLN A 110 6.08 -23.44 -25.30
C GLN A 110 5.61 -23.82 -26.73
N GLY A 111 6.40 -23.46 -27.76
CA GLY A 111 6.12 -23.78 -29.16
C GLY A 111 5.21 -22.76 -29.88
N VAL A 112 4.92 -21.60 -29.29
CA VAL A 112 3.99 -20.60 -29.83
C VAL A 112 4.74 -19.34 -30.27
N THR A 113 4.62 -18.95 -31.53
CA THR A 113 5.19 -17.69 -32.04
C THR A 113 4.14 -16.59 -31.99
N LEU A 114 4.38 -15.58 -31.15
CA LEU A 114 3.49 -14.43 -30.97
C LEU A 114 4.14 -13.12 -31.41
N THR A 115 3.32 -12.20 -31.87
CA THR A 115 3.62 -10.78 -32.06
C THR A 115 2.84 -9.94 -31.05
N VAL A 116 3.36 -8.75 -30.72
CA VAL A 116 2.78 -7.86 -29.67
C VAL A 116 1.34 -7.43 -29.99
N THR A 117 0.93 -7.53 -31.26
CA THR A 117 -0.40 -7.17 -31.76
C THR A 117 -1.44 -8.28 -31.60
N ASP A 118 -1.03 -9.50 -31.27
CA ASP A 118 -1.94 -10.65 -31.21
C ASP A 118 -2.80 -10.61 -29.94
N THR A 119 -4.09 -10.89 -30.05
CA THR A 119 -5.02 -10.92 -28.90
C THR A 119 -4.57 -11.89 -27.81
N GLU A 120 -3.87 -12.96 -28.18
CA GLU A 120 -3.32 -13.97 -27.27
C GLU A 120 -2.14 -13.45 -26.44
N PHE A 121 -1.44 -12.40 -26.90
CA PHE A 121 -0.27 -11.82 -26.24
C PHE A 121 -0.61 -11.33 -24.82
N ILE A 122 -1.82 -10.78 -24.62
CA ILE A 122 -2.27 -10.30 -23.30
C ILE A 122 -2.37 -11.46 -22.31
N GLY A 123 -2.92 -12.60 -22.73
CA GLY A 123 -3.05 -13.79 -21.87
C GLY A 123 -1.69 -14.40 -21.50
N TRP A 124 -0.75 -14.41 -22.44
CA TRP A 124 0.64 -14.84 -22.18
C TRP A 124 1.38 -13.87 -21.26
N LYS A 125 1.17 -12.57 -21.43
CA LYS A 125 1.70 -11.54 -20.54
C LYS A 125 1.19 -11.72 -19.12
N GLU A 126 -0.10 -11.92 -18.91
CA GLU A 126 -0.65 -12.17 -17.58
C GLU A 126 -0.11 -13.46 -16.96
N SER A 127 0.03 -14.52 -17.76
CA SER A 127 0.56 -15.81 -17.29
C SER A 127 2.01 -15.69 -16.82
N LEU A 128 2.84 -14.96 -17.57
CA LEU A 128 4.21 -14.69 -17.18
C LEU A 128 4.24 -13.80 -15.93
N LEU A 129 3.55 -12.64 -15.95
CA LEU A 129 3.59 -11.68 -14.85
C LEU A 129 3.07 -12.25 -13.51
N LYS A 130 2.17 -13.25 -13.51
CA LYS A 130 1.74 -13.94 -12.29
C LYS A 130 2.87 -14.68 -11.56
N LEU A 131 3.95 -15.03 -12.25
CA LEU A 131 5.12 -15.73 -11.68
C LEU A 131 6.16 -14.76 -11.09
N TYR A 132 5.97 -13.46 -11.26
CA TYR A 132 6.89 -12.42 -10.85
C TYR A 132 6.21 -11.40 -9.94
N ASP A 133 6.99 -10.82 -9.04
CA ASP A 133 6.59 -9.66 -8.24
C ASP A 133 7.18 -8.40 -8.87
N GLN A 134 6.43 -7.31 -8.84
CA GLN A 134 6.85 -6.03 -9.40
C GLN A 134 7.43 -5.13 -8.32
N HIS A 135 8.67 -4.69 -8.54
CA HIS A 135 9.40 -3.73 -7.72
C HIS A 135 9.75 -2.51 -8.59
N GLY A 136 8.90 -1.48 -8.54
CA GLY A 136 9.04 -0.30 -9.41
C GLY A 136 8.93 -0.68 -10.89
N THR A 137 10.03 -0.55 -11.63
CA THR A 137 10.15 -0.93 -13.04
C THR A 137 10.76 -2.31 -13.27
N THR A 138 11.09 -3.06 -12.22
CA THR A 138 11.71 -4.39 -12.32
C THR A 138 10.75 -5.47 -11.85
N TYR A 139 10.64 -6.55 -12.62
CA TYR A 139 9.96 -7.78 -12.23
C TYR A 139 10.99 -8.78 -11.74
N THR A 140 10.74 -9.40 -10.59
CA THR A 140 11.60 -10.42 -9.99
C THR A 140 10.82 -11.68 -9.69
N SER A 141 11.43 -12.84 -9.85
CA SER A 141 10.73 -14.10 -9.57
C SER A 141 10.31 -14.15 -8.10
N LYS A 142 9.10 -14.64 -7.79
CA LYS A 142 8.54 -14.70 -6.42
C LYS A 142 9.42 -15.38 -5.37
N GLY A 143 10.33 -16.26 -5.79
CA GLY A 143 11.26 -16.93 -4.90
C GLY A 143 12.56 -16.16 -4.64
N SER A 144 12.81 -15.06 -5.37
CA SER A 144 14.09 -14.35 -5.39
C SER A 144 14.44 -13.77 -4.03
N ALA A 145 15.68 -13.96 -3.60
CA ALA A 145 16.23 -13.22 -2.48
C ALA A 145 16.62 -11.82 -2.98
N ILE A 146 15.99 -10.78 -2.43
CA ILE A 146 16.12 -9.40 -2.89
C ILE A 146 16.44 -8.52 -1.69
N ILE A 147 17.35 -7.57 -1.88
CA ILE A 147 17.56 -6.45 -0.97
C ILE A 147 16.79 -5.25 -1.53
N ASP A 148 15.70 -4.86 -0.85
CA ASP A 148 14.85 -3.74 -1.25
C ASP A 148 15.31 -2.42 -0.59
N TRP A 149 16.32 -1.79 -1.20
CA TRP A 149 16.82 -0.47 -0.78
C TRP A 149 15.77 0.63 -0.94
N GLY A 150 14.90 0.46 -1.95
CA GLY A 150 13.78 1.33 -2.22
C GLY A 150 12.77 1.39 -1.09
N GLY A 151 12.32 0.22 -0.65
CA GLY A 151 11.41 0.04 0.48
C GLY A 151 12.01 0.58 1.78
N LEU A 152 13.30 0.33 2.03
CA LEU A 152 14.00 0.85 3.20
C LEU A 152 14.02 2.39 3.22
N LEU A 153 14.45 3.02 2.12
CA LEU A 153 14.51 4.48 2.05
C LEU A 153 13.12 5.10 2.14
N THR A 154 12.14 4.49 1.49
CA THR A 154 10.73 4.90 1.59
C THR A 154 10.25 4.85 3.05
N ALA A 155 10.57 3.79 3.79
CA ALA A 155 10.18 3.66 5.19
C ALA A 155 10.84 4.74 6.08
N ILE A 156 12.13 5.05 5.85
CA ILE A 156 12.84 6.11 6.58
C ILE A 156 12.19 7.48 6.30
N ILE A 157 11.91 7.78 5.03
CA ILE A 157 11.26 9.04 4.64
C ILE A 157 9.86 9.13 5.26
N SER A 158 9.06 8.05 5.18
CA SER A 158 7.74 7.99 5.81
C SER A 158 7.80 8.24 7.31
N PHE A 159 8.78 7.66 8.02
CA PHE A 159 8.96 7.87 9.44
C PHE A 159 9.23 9.34 9.79
N ILE A 160 10.11 10.01 9.04
CA ILE A 160 10.41 11.44 9.24
C ILE A 160 9.18 12.30 8.95
N ILE A 161 8.43 11.99 7.91
CA ILE A 161 7.20 12.71 7.55
C ILE A 161 6.14 12.57 8.65
N VAL A 162 5.88 11.35 9.12
CA VAL A 162 4.90 11.12 10.19
C VAL A 162 5.28 11.87 11.45
N ALA A 163 6.56 11.86 11.83
CA ALA A 163 7.06 12.64 12.96
C ALA A 163 6.83 14.16 12.75
N PHE A 164 7.08 14.67 11.55
CA PHE A 164 6.87 16.08 11.22
C PHE A 164 5.38 16.48 11.23
N VAL A 165 4.50 15.61 10.73
CA VAL A 165 3.04 15.83 10.74
C VAL A 165 2.51 15.86 12.16
N LEU A 166 2.90 14.90 13.01
CA LEU A 166 2.52 14.88 14.42
C LEU A 166 3.02 16.14 15.15
N PHE A 167 4.25 16.57 14.87
CA PHE A 167 4.77 17.83 15.39
C PHE A 167 3.93 19.03 14.98
N MET A 168 3.54 19.12 13.69
CA MET A 168 2.70 20.21 13.20
C MET A 168 1.33 20.23 13.88
N ILE A 169 0.71 19.06 14.07
CA ILE A 169 -0.59 18.95 14.72
C ILE A 169 -0.51 19.44 16.17
N VAL A 170 0.49 18.99 16.93
CA VAL A 170 0.71 19.44 18.31
C VAL A 170 0.90 20.95 18.33
N LYS A 171 1.71 21.50 17.42
CA LYS A 171 1.95 22.95 17.32
C LYS A 171 0.67 23.73 17.01
N VAL A 172 -0.17 23.25 16.09
CA VAL A 172 -1.43 23.90 15.72
C VAL A 172 -2.41 23.88 16.90
N ILE A 173 -2.51 22.76 17.61
CA ILE A 173 -3.39 22.64 18.79
C ILE A 173 -2.91 23.57 19.91
N SER A 174 -1.61 23.56 20.23
CA SER A 174 -1.03 24.46 21.24
C SER A 174 -1.24 25.93 20.88
N ALA A 175 -1.00 26.30 19.62
CA ALA A 175 -1.20 27.68 19.15
C ALA A 175 -2.67 28.12 19.15
N ALA A 176 -3.61 27.22 18.84
CA ALA A 176 -5.04 27.53 18.87
C ALA A 176 -5.56 27.70 20.32
N ALA A 177 -5.05 26.89 21.25
CA ALA A 177 -5.39 26.99 22.67
C ALA A 177 -4.97 28.35 23.26
N GLU A 178 -3.74 28.79 22.98
CA GLU A 178 -3.25 30.12 23.41
C GLU A 178 -4.09 31.27 22.82
N LYS A 179 -4.45 31.18 21.54
CA LYS A 179 -5.29 32.21 20.88
C LYS A 179 -6.68 32.32 21.50
N LYS A 180 -7.30 31.20 21.89
CA LYS A 180 -8.61 31.20 22.54
C LYS A 180 -8.55 31.84 23.93
N ALA A 181 -7.53 31.50 24.72
CA ALA A 181 -7.32 32.09 26.04
C ALA A 181 -7.08 33.60 25.98
N ALA A 182 -6.29 34.06 24.99
CA ALA A 182 -6.02 35.48 24.78
C ALA A 182 -7.25 36.28 24.27
N LEU A 183 -8.22 35.61 23.65
CA LEU A 183 -9.45 36.24 23.17
C LEU A 183 -10.48 36.36 24.29
N GLU A 184 -10.57 35.35 25.16
CA GLU A 184 -11.43 35.37 26.35
C GLU A 184 -10.96 36.42 27.37
N SER A 185 -9.65 36.58 27.58
CA SER A 185 -9.14 37.64 28.46
C SER A 185 -9.35 39.05 27.91
N LYS A 186 -9.46 39.21 26.59
CA LYS A 186 -9.76 40.50 25.93
C LYS A 186 -11.25 40.79 25.81
N ALA A 187 -12.10 39.77 25.89
CA ALA A 187 -13.56 39.93 25.88
C ALA A 187 -14.13 40.22 27.29
N LEU A 188 -13.33 40.02 28.33
CA LEU A 188 -13.68 40.26 29.74
C LEU A 188 -13.09 41.57 30.30
N VAL A 189 -12.46 42.39 29.45
CA VAL A 189 -11.98 43.76 29.74
C VAL A 189 -12.78 44.74 28.89
#